data_AF-X6PFW2-F1
#
_entry.id   AF-X6PFW2-F1
#
_cell.length_a   1.000
_cell.length_b   1.000
_cell.length_c   1.000
_cell.angle_alpha   90.00
_cell.angle_beta   90.00
_cell.angle_gamma   90.00
#
_symmetry.space_group_name_H-M   'P 1'
#
loop_
_entity.id
_entity.type
_entity.pdbx_description
1 polymer ?
#
loop_
_entity_poly.entity_id
_entity_poly.type
_entity_poly.pdbx_seq_one_letter_code
_entity_poly.pdbx_strand_id
1 'polypeptide(L)'
;QQQLQMSTQQEREEGETPGIVSCDFKGKVKQVNDHLEHSCCLQMVSCWFESFGCNHKCLKSAINDHLTSNMKLHFDLMIKSFDTLQQNIRQYKEEINKLNLENKTLKMELQLKYKKDEEISHLKQQLDQYQKNNLQLISAQ
;
A
#
# COMPACT_ATOMS: atom_id res chain seq x y z
N GLN A 1 -52.00 -3.82 72.50
CA GLN A 1 -51.76 -5.27 72.36
C GLN A 1 -52.47 -5.70 71.07
N GLN A 2 -51.85 -6.24 70.03
CA GLN A 2 -50.57 -6.93 69.84
C GLN A 2 -49.81 -6.36 68.62
N GLN A 3 -48.48 -6.34 68.72
CA GLN A 3 -47.52 -6.18 67.62
C GLN A 3 -47.29 -7.53 66.92
N LEU A 4 -46.88 -7.51 65.65
CA LEU A 4 -45.68 -8.17 65.08
C LEU A 4 -45.76 -8.05 63.53
N GLN A 5 -44.96 -7.21 62.86
CA GLN A 5 -43.61 -7.51 62.30
C GLN A 5 -43.69 -8.61 61.20
N MET A 6 -43.15 -8.52 59.97
CA MET A 6 -41.93 -7.86 59.47
C MET A 6 -41.90 -7.74 57.92
N SER A 7 -41.12 -6.75 57.46
CA SER A 7 -40.14 -6.81 56.36
C SER A 7 -40.60 -6.93 54.91
N THR A 8 -40.75 -5.76 54.26
CA THR A 8 -40.61 -5.59 52.81
C THR A 8 -39.14 -5.78 52.43
N GLN A 9 -38.77 -7.01 52.10
CA GLN A 9 -37.50 -7.29 51.44
C GLN A 9 -37.67 -6.88 49.98
N GLN A 10 -37.31 -5.63 49.68
CA GLN A 10 -37.11 -5.15 48.33
C GLN A 10 -35.90 -5.89 47.78
N GLU A 11 -36.15 -7.05 47.16
CA GLU A 11 -35.21 -7.64 46.20
C GLU A 11 -34.91 -6.54 45.19
N ARG A 12 -33.71 -5.96 45.29
CA ARG A 12 -33.14 -5.20 44.19
C ARG A 12 -32.88 -6.23 43.11
N GLU A 13 -33.84 -6.35 42.19
CA GLU A 13 -33.49 -6.59 40.80
C GLU A 13 -32.52 -5.48 40.42
N GLU A 14 -31.21 -5.73 40.57
CA GLU A 14 -30.22 -4.99 39.81
C GLU A 14 -30.54 -5.29 38.35
N GLY A 15 -31.31 -4.38 37.76
CA GLY A 15 -31.70 -4.46 36.38
C GLY A 15 -30.48 -4.77 35.54
N GLU A 16 -30.52 -5.89 34.85
CA GLU A 16 -29.62 -6.15 33.73
C GLU A 16 -29.81 -4.99 32.76
N THR A 17 -28.94 -3.98 32.84
CA THR A 17 -28.80 -2.99 31.77
C THR A 17 -28.47 -3.78 30.51
N PRO A 18 -29.36 -3.82 29.51
CA PRO A 18 -29.09 -4.57 28.29
C PRO A 18 -27.90 -3.88 27.59
N GLY A 19 -26.70 -4.46 27.67
CA GLY A 19 -25.56 -3.99 26.90
C GLY A 19 -24.18 -3.94 27.59
N ILE A 20 -24.04 -4.27 28.87
CA ILE A 20 -22.70 -4.40 29.45
C ILE A 20 -22.16 -5.80 29.13
N VAL A 21 -21.29 -5.89 28.12
CA VAL A 21 -20.52 -7.12 27.86
C VAL A 21 -19.53 -7.29 29.01
N SER A 22 -19.62 -8.40 29.74
CA SER A 22 -18.65 -8.80 30.76
C SER A 22 -17.71 -9.89 30.25
N CYS A 23 -16.58 -10.07 30.93
CA CYS A 23 -15.69 -11.19 30.71
C CYS A 23 -15.54 -12.03 31.98
N ASP A 24 -16.07 -13.24 31.96
CA ASP A 24 -16.05 -14.16 33.10
C ASP A 24 -14.84 -15.10 33.06
N PHE A 25 -13.63 -14.54 32.92
CA PHE A 25 -12.40 -15.33 32.85
C PHE A 25 -12.21 -16.20 34.10
N LYS A 26 -12.13 -17.54 33.93
CA LYS A 26 -11.98 -18.53 35.03
C LYS A 26 -10.58 -19.16 35.13
N GLY A 27 -9.54 -18.47 34.65
CA GLY A 27 -8.15 -18.97 34.68
C GLY A 27 -7.35 -18.54 35.92
N LYS A 28 -6.06 -18.88 35.95
CA LYS A 28 -5.15 -18.46 37.05
C LYS A 28 -4.82 -16.96 36.91
N VAL A 29 -4.60 -16.28 38.03
CA VAL A 29 -4.19 -14.85 38.04
C VAL A 29 -2.97 -14.58 37.15
N LYS A 30 -1.97 -15.48 37.15
CA LYS A 30 -0.78 -15.37 36.29
C LYS A 30 -1.06 -15.41 34.78
N GLN A 31 -2.27 -15.81 34.37
CA GLN A 31 -2.71 -15.89 32.98
C GLN A 31 -3.60 -14.70 32.58
N VAL A 32 -3.92 -13.79 33.51
CA VAL A 32 -4.84 -12.66 33.24
C VAL A 32 -4.27 -11.73 32.18
N ASN A 33 -2.98 -11.39 32.24
CA ASN A 33 -2.37 -10.50 31.23
C ASN A 33 -2.44 -11.10 29.82
N ASP A 34 -2.03 -12.37 29.69
CA ASP A 34 -2.11 -13.12 28.44
C ASP A 34 -3.56 -13.18 27.89
N HIS A 35 -4.53 -13.41 28.78
CA HIS A 35 -5.94 -13.36 28.41
C HIS A 35 -6.35 -11.98 27.90
N LEU A 36 -6.03 -10.90 28.63
CA LEU A 36 -6.40 -9.52 28.27
C LEU A 36 -5.80 -9.09 26.92
N GLU A 37 -4.58 -9.51 26.61
CA GLU A 37 -3.87 -9.12 25.40
C GLU A 37 -4.26 -9.91 24.15
N HIS A 38 -4.73 -11.15 24.30
CA HIS A 38 -4.89 -12.05 23.15
C HIS A 38 -6.29 -12.65 23.00
N SER A 39 -7.03 -12.81 24.09
CA SER A 39 -8.22 -13.66 24.13
C SER A 39 -9.47 -12.99 24.68
N CYS A 40 -9.33 -11.89 25.42
CA CYS A 40 -10.44 -11.22 26.08
C CYS A 40 -11.44 -10.66 25.07
N CYS A 41 -12.73 -10.95 25.29
CA CYS A 41 -13.81 -10.41 24.47
C CYS A 41 -13.94 -8.88 24.57
N LEU A 42 -13.45 -8.30 25.68
CA LEU A 42 -13.45 -6.86 25.94
C LEU A 42 -12.23 -6.14 25.35
N GLN A 43 -11.32 -6.87 24.70
CA GLN A 43 -10.18 -6.26 24.02
C GLN A 43 -10.69 -5.34 22.91
N MET A 44 -10.21 -4.10 22.87
CA MET A 44 -10.44 -3.19 21.75
C MET A 44 -9.60 -3.63 20.55
N VAL A 45 -10.25 -3.83 19.41
CA VAL A 45 -9.61 -4.24 18.16
C VAL A 45 -9.97 -3.27 17.03
N SER A 46 -9.03 -3.05 16.12
CA SER A 46 -9.31 -2.34 14.86
C SER A 46 -10.12 -3.21 13.90
N CYS A 47 -10.89 -2.57 13.02
CA CYS A 47 -11.53 -3.23 11.90
C CYS A 47 -10.50 -3.90 10.98
N TRP A 48 -10.84 -5.07 10.44
CA TRP A 48 -9.98 -5.80 9.51
C TRP A 48 -9.76 -5.06 8.18
N PHE A 49 -10.60 -4.06 7.88
CA PHE A 49 -10.53 -3.20 6.71
C PHE A 49 -9.82 -1.85 6.98
N GLU A 50 -9.05 -1.72 8.07
CA GLU A 50 -8.30 -0.51 8.42
C GLU A 50 -7.36 -0.06 7.29
N SER A 51 -6.66 -0.99 6.64
CA SER A 51 -5.76 -0.69 5.51
C SER A 51 -6.48 -0.16 4.25
N PHE A 52 -7.79 -0.43 4.14
CA PHE A 52 -8.64 0.07 3.06
C PHE A 52 -9.35 1.39 3.44
N GLY A 53 -9.21 1.84 4.69
CA GLY A 53 -9.73 3.12 5.19
C GLY A 53 -10.88 3.02 6.19
N CYS A 54 -11.21 1.83 6.71
CA CYS A 54 -12.19 1.71 7.79
C CYS A 54 -11.53 1.93 9.16
N ASN A 55 -11.68 3.12 9.72
CA ASN A 55 -11.05 3.49 11.00
C ASN A 55 -11.85 3.06 12.25
N HIS A 56 -12.79 2.12 12.10
CA HIS A 56 -13.62 1.69 13.22
C HIS A 56 -12.82 0.84 14.21
N LYS A 57 -13.06 1.06 15.50
CA LYS A 57 -12.50 0.26 16.60
C LYS A 57 -13.64 -0.12 17.53
N CYS A 58 -13.71 -1.39 17.92
CA CYS A 58 -14.75 -1.90 18.81
C CYS A 58 -14.21 -3.02 19.69
N LEU A 59 -15.02 -3.48 20.64
CA LEU A 59 -14.71 -4.68 21.41
C LEU A 59 -14.62 -5.88 20.48
N LYS A 60 -13.73 -6.83 20.81
CA LYS A 60 -13.54 -8.06 20.06
C LYS A 60 -14.84 -8.88 19.96
N SER A 61 -15.72 -8.81 20.94
CA SER A 61 -17.06 -9.42 20.87
C SER A 61 -17.95 -8.81 19.78
N ALA A 62 -17.84 -7.50 19.53
CA ALA A 62 -18.70 -6.76 18.60
C ALA A 62 -18.15 -6.69 17.17
N ILE A 63 -16.95 -7.22 16.93
CA ILE A 63 -16.29 -7.09 15.62
C ILE A 63 -17.08 -7.75 14.49
N ASN A 64 -17.66 -8.92 14.74
CA ASN A 64 -18.46 -9.63 13.73
C ASN A 64 -19.71 -8.85 13.37
N ASP A 65 -20.41 -8.28 14.35
CA ASP A 65 -21.59 -7.44 14.10
C ASP A 65 -21.24 -6.20 13.29
N HIS A 66 -20.10 -5.57 13.59
CA HIS A 66 -19.56 -4.47 12.79
C HIS A 66 -19.29 -4.92 11.34
N LEU A 67 -18.58 -6.04 11.15
CA LEU A 67 -18.23 -6.58 9.82
C LEU A 67 -19.49 -6.93 9.00
N THR A 68 -20.48 -7.58 9.60
CA THR A 68 -21.73 -7.97 8.94
C THR A 68 -22.58 -6.74 8.60
N SER A 69 -22.77 -5.82 9.55
CA SER A 69 -23.63 -4.65 9.36
C SER A 69 -23.03 -3.61 8.39
N ASN A 70 -21.70 -3.58 8.26
CA ASN A 70 -20.99 -2.64 7.40
C ASN A 70 -20.40 -3.28 6.13
N MET A 71 -20.82 -4.50 5.79
CA MET A 71 -20.25 -5.25 4.68
C MET A 71 -20.26 -4.47 3.35
N LYS A 72 -21.34 -3.72 3.06
CA LYS A 72 -21.42 -2.87 1.87
C LYS A 72 -20.32 -1.80 1.85
N LEU A 73 -20.12 -1.10 2.98
CA LEU A 73 -19.06 -0.09 3.11
C LEU A 73 -17.69 -0.72 2.87
N HIS A 74 -17.42 -1.89 3.44
CA HIS A 74 -16.16 -2.59 3.26
C HIS A 74 -15.93 -3.01 1.81
N PHE A 75 -16.96 -3.48 1.11
CA PHE A 75 -16.89 -3.74 -0.33
C PHE A 75 -16.62 -2.48 -1.15
N ASP A 76 -17.30 -1.37 -0.86
CA ASP A 76 -17.08 -0.09 -1.55
C ASP A 76 -15.62 0.40 -1.38
N LEU A 77 -15.06 0.27 -0.17
CA LEU A 77 -13.66 0.56 0.10
C LEU A 77 -12.71 -0.34 -0.71
N MET A 78 -12.97 -1.65 -0.73
CA MET A 78 -12.16 -2.60 -1.51
C MET A 78 -12.21 -2.31 -3.02
N ILE A 79 -13.39 -2.02 -3.57
CA ILE A 79 -13.56 -1.68 -4.99
C ILE A 79 -12.77 -0.41 -5.31
N LYS A 80 -12.89 0.63 -4.49
CA LYS A 80 -12.13 1.87 -4.68
C LYS A 80 -10.61 1.64 -4.67
N SER A 81 -10.11 0.84 -3.73
CA SER A 81 -8.69 0.47 -3.69
C SER A 81 -8.26 -0.33 -4.91
N PHE A 82 -9.10 -1.25 -5.38
CA PHE A 82 -8.85 -2.04 -6.58
C PHE A 82 -8.82 -1.17 -7.84
N ASP A 83 -9.77 -0.26 -8.02
CA ASP A 83 -9.81 0.68 -9.14
C ASP A 83 -8.56 1.57 -9.17
N THR A 84 -8.15 2.07 -8.01
CA THR A 84 -6.90 2.85 -7.85
C THR A 84 -5.69 2.01 -8.27
N LEU A 85 -5.61 0.76 -7.82
CA LEU A 85 -4.53 -0.15 -8.21
C LEU A 85 -4.52 -0.41 -9.72
N GLN A 86 -5.69 -0.64 -10.34
CA GLN A 86 -5.79 -0.81 -11.78
C GLN A 86 -5.36 0.44 -12.56
N GLN A 87 -5.72 1.63 -12.08
CA GLN A 87 -5.28 2.90 -12.66
C GLN A 87 -3.75 3.03 -12.58
N ASN A 88 -3.15 2.74 -11.43
CA ASN A 88 -1.69 2.79 -11.27
C ASN A 88 -0.99 1.79 -12.20
N ILE A 89 -1.51 0.57 -12.35
CA ILE A 89 -0.96 -0.43 -13.28
C ILE A 89 -1.01 0.07 -14.73
N ARG A 90 -2.11 0.72 -15.14
CA ARG A 90 -2.23 1.32 -16.48
C ARG A 90 -1.20 2.43 -16.68
N GLN A 91 -1.08 3.34 -15.72
CA GLN A 91 -0.11 4.44 -15.75
C GLN A 91 1.33 3.93 -15.85
N TYR A 92 1.72 2.95 -15.03
CA TYR A 92 3.06 2.38 -15.11
C TYR A 92 3.34 1.70 -16.45
N LYS A 93 2.34 1.03 -17.05
CA LYS A 93 2.50 0.45 -18.40
C LYS A 93 2.72 1.52 -19.47
N GLU A 94 1.99 2.63 -19.40
CA GLU A 94 2.15 3.76 -20.32
C GLU A 94 3.53 4.40 -20.17
N GLU A 95 4.00 4.60 -18.94
CA GLU A 95 5.32 5.15 -18.65
C GLU A 95 6.45 4.24 -19.15
N ILE A 96 6.35 2.92 -18.91
CA ILE A 96 7.30 1.93 -19.44
C ILE A 96 7.34 1.99 -20.97
N ASN A 97 6.19 2.09 -21.64
CA ASN A 97 6.14 2.19 -23.10
C ASN A 97 6.81 3.47 -23.62
N LYS A 98 6.58 4.60 -22.95
CA LYS A 98 7.22 5.88 -23.27
C LYS A 98 8.73 5.81 -23.11
N LEU A 99 9.21 5.33 -21.96
CA LEU A 99 10.65 5.16 -21.69
C LEU A 99 11.31 4.20 -22.68
N ASN A 100 10.62 3.13 -23.07
CA ASN A 100 11.12 2.20 -24.09
C ASN A 100 11.27 2.86 -25.47
N LEU A 101 10.34 3.73 -25.85
CA LEU A 101 10.42 4.48 -27.11
C LEU A 101 11.58 5.48 -27.07
N GLU A 102 11.72 6.25 -26.00
CA GLU A 102 12.83 7.17 -25.79
C GLU A 102 14.18 6.44 -25.83
N ASN A 103 14.29 5.28 -25.18
CA ASN A 103 15.50 4.45 -25.23
C ASN A 103 15.84 3.99 -26.66
N LYS A 104 14.84 3.64 -27.48
CA LYS A 104 15.04 3.26 -28.88
C LYS A 104 15.54 4.45 -29.70
N THR A 105 14.94 5.63 -29.51
CA THR A 105 15.36 6.87 -30.19
C THR A 105 16.81 7.21 -29.85
N LEU A 106 17.16 7.23 -28.56
CA LEU A 106 18.52 7.51 -28.11
C LEU A 106 19.54 6.50 -28.67
N LYS A 107 19.19 5.21 -28.74
CA LYS A 107 20.04 4.20 -29.37
C LYS A 107 20.28 4.47 -30.86
N MET A 108 19.25 4.91 -31.60
CA MET A 108 19.38 5.26 -33.01
C MET A 108 20.25 6.51 -33.20
N GLU A 109 20.05 7.54 -32.39
CA GLU A 109 20.87 8.76 -32.41
C GLU A 109 22.34 8.47 -32.12
N LEU A 110 22.60 7.60 -31.15
CA LEU A 110 23.95 7.18 -30.79
C LEU A 110 24.62 6.42 -31.95
N GLN A 111 23.91 5.49 -32.59
CA GLN A 111 24.41 4.78 -33.78
C GLN A 111 24.71 5.73 -34.94
N LEU A 112 23.85 6.72 -35.17
CA LEU A 112 24.07 7.72 -36.21
C LEU A 112 25.31 8.57 -35.91
N LYS A 113 25.52 8.95 -34.64
CA LYS A 113 26.70 9.68 -34.21
C LYS A 113 27.99 8.89 -34.48
N TYR A 114 28.03 7.62 -34.11
CA TYR A 114 29.20 6.77 -34.40
C TYR A 114 29.54 6.71 -35.89
N LYS A 115 28.53 6.53 -36.76
CA LYS A 115 28.74 6.53 -38.22
C LYS A 115 29.29 7.86 -38.73
N LYS A 116 28.79 8.99 -38.22
CA LYS A 116 29.29 10.32 -38.57
C LYS A 116 30.73 10.51 -38.10
N ASP A 117 31.06 10.05 -36.90
CA ASP A 117 32.42 10.15 -36.35
C ASP A 117 33.42 9.31 -37.19
N GLU A 118 33.02 8.12 -37.65
CA GLU A 118 33.80 7.30 -38.59
C GLU A 118 34.00 8.00 -39.93
N GLU A 119 32.93 8.56 -40.52
CA GLU A 119 33.00 9.29 -41.79
C GLU A 119 33.89 10.54 -41.68
N ILE A 120 33.78 11.30 -40.60
CA ILE A 120 34.65 12.44 -40.30
C ILE A 120 36.11 12.00 -40.19
N SER A 121 36.38 10.88 -39.51
CA SER A 121 37.74 10.33 -39.38
C SER A 121 38.32 9.97 -40.75
N HIS A 122 37.53 9.30 -41.60
CA HIS A 122 37.93 8.92 -42.95
C HIS A 122 38.18 10.15 -43.86
N LEU A 123 37.32 11.16 -43.81
CA LEU A 123 37.49 12.40 -44.57
C LEU A 123 38.74 13.18 -44.12
N LYS A 124 39.01 13.25 -42.82
CA LYS A 124 40.24 13.87 -42.29
C LYS A 124 41.49 13.18 -42.83
N GLN A 125 41.51 11.85 -42.82
CA GLN A 125 42.64 11.08 -43.35
C GLN A 125 42.87 11.34 -44.85
N GLN A 126 41.81 11.38 -45.65
CA GLN A 126 41.90 11.71 -47.07
C GLN A 126 42.44 13.13 -47.30
N LEU A 127 41.96 14.10 -46.52
CA LEU A 127 42.42 15.49 -46.60
C LEU A 127 43.91 15.61 -46.29
N ASP A 128 44.37 14.97 -45.21
CA ASP A 128 45.78 14.94 -44.83
C ASP A 128 46.66 14.32 -45.93
N GLN A 129 46.18 13.25 -46.57
CA GLN A 129 46.88 12.62 -47.68
C GLN A 129 46.96 13.54 -48.90
N TYR A 130 45.87 14.21 -49.25
CA TYR A 130 45.84 15.16 -50.36
C TYR A 130 46.79 16.34 -50.13
N GLN A 131 46.82 16.88 -48.91
CA GLN A 131 47.75 17.95 -48.53
C GLN A 131 49.22 17.52 -48.64
N LYS A 132 49.56 16.30 -48.19
CA LYS A 132 50.92 15.73 -48.34
C LYS A 132 51.31 15.59 -49.81
N ASN A 133 50.41 15.05 -50.64
CA ASN A 133 50.68 14.86 -52.07
C ASN A 133 50.93 16.22 -52.77
N ASN A 134 50.14 17.24 -52.46
CA ASN A 134 50.34 18.58 -53.02
C ASN A 134 51.68 19.21 -52.60
N LEU A 135 52.08 19.08 -51.33
CA LEU A 135 53.39 19.56 -50.86
C LEU A 135 54.55 18.88 -51.60
N GLN A 136 54.46 17.57 -51.82
CA GLN A 136 55.47 16.82 -52.58
C GLN A 136 55.55 17.31 -54.04
N LEU A 137 54.41 17.57 -54.68
CA LEU A 137 54.36 18.06 -56.06
C LEU A 137 55.05 19.43 -56.21
N ILE A 138 54.79 20.35 -55.27
CA ILE A 138 55.41 21.68 -55.24
C ILE A 138 56.93 21.58 -55.01
N SER A 139 57.38 20.66 -54.17
CA SER A 139 58.81 20.46 -53.90
C SER A 139 59.61 19.82 -55.04
N ALA A 140 58.92 19.25 -56.03
CA ALA A 140 59.53 18.57 -57.18
C ALA A 140 59.63 19.44 -58.44
N GLN A 141 59.16 20.69 -58.39
CA GLN A 141 59.23 21.72 -59.45
C GLN A 141 60.34 22.72 -59.15
#